data_AF-A0A924IKS7-F1
#
_entry.id   AF-A0A924IKS7-F1
#
_cell.length_a   1.000
_cell.length_b   1.000
_cell.length_c   1.000
_cell.angle_alpha   90.00
_cell.angle_beta   90.00
_cell.angle_gamma   90.00
#
_symmetry.space_group_name_H-M   'P 1'
#
loop_
_entity.id
_entity.type
_entity.pdbx_description
1 polymer ?
#
loop_
_entity_poly.entity_id
_entity_poly.type
_entity_poly.pdbx_seq_one_letter_code
_entity_poly.pdbx_strand_id
1 'polypeptide(L)'
;MGFADDDPFAQIERSIAKRERRLQAPRTVSGKTGAVVRCDLAGALDHTGILVDDDTIIELDGTGLIRIVTYAEFLMSSVYRSGEAITVACDDDLAVLSDLAAASRAINFVGKSRTYHLLLDNCHQFVSGCITGDFENDDKLFSLMELTISERLNNHKPVVWWPLQI
;
A
#
# COMPACT_ATOMS: atom_id res chain seq x y z
N MET A 1 -1.43 24.08 -31.89
CA MET A 1 -0.81 23.52 -30.67
C MET A 1 -1.61 22.28 -30.29
N GLY A 2 -1.18 21.04 -30.39
CA GLY A 2 0.10 20.41 -30.73
C GLY A 2 -0.10 18.93 -30.36
N PHE A 3 -0.61 18.12 -31.29
CA PHE A 3 -0.76 16.67 -31.10
C PHE A 3 0.61 16.03 -31.29
N ALA A 4 1.34 15.89 -30.19
CA ALA A 4 2.64 15.25 -30.18
C ALA A 4 2.69 14.23 -29.03
N ASP A 5 1.79 13.25 -29.05
CA ASP A 5 1.88 12.07 -28.18
C ASP A 5 1.31 10.77 -28.80
N ASP A 6 0.93 10.79 -30.08
CA ASP A 6 0.33 9.63 -30.77
C ASP A 6 1.31 8.91 -31.74
N ASP A 7 2.61 8.88 -31.45
CA ASP A 7 3.54 8.02 -32.20
C ASP A 7 3.49 6.57 -31.66
N PRO A 8 2.95 5.61 -32.43
CA PRO A 8 2.82 4.23 -31.99
C PRO A 8 4.18 3.56 -31.74
N PHE A 9 5.24 3.96 -32.46
CA PHE A 9 6.57 3.39 -32.27
C PHE A 9 7.18 3.82 -30.95
N ALA A 10 7.09 5.11 -30.61
CA ALA A 10 7.51 5.61 -29.30
C ALA A 10 6.74 4.97 -28.14
N GLN A 11 5.46 4.61 -28.34
CA GLN A 11 4.68 3.89 -27.33
C GLN A 11 5.13 2.43 -27.17
N ILE A 12 5.43 1.75 -28.27
CA ILE A 12 5.97 0.39 -28.28
C ILE A 12 7.36 0.35 -27.62
N GLU A 13 8.25 1.27 -27.97
CA GLU A 13 9.60 1.37 -27.38
C GLU A 13 9.54 1.60 -25.87
N ARG A 14 8.67 2.51 -25.40
CA ARG A 14 8.43 2.73 -23.97
C ARG A 14 7.92 1.45 -23.27
N SER A 15 7.05 0.70 -23.93
CA SER A 15 6.51 -0.56 -23.40
C SER A 15 7.58 -1.66 -23.31
N ILE A 16 8.45 -1.77 -24.32
CA ILE A 16 9.58 -2.71 -24.33
C ILE A 16 10.57 -2.35 -23.21
N ALA A 17 11.00 -1.09 -23.14
CA ALA A 17 11.93 -0.63 -22.11
C ALA A 17 11.37 -0.83 -20.69
N LYS A 18 10.06 -0.62 -20.48
CA LYS A 18 9.40 -0.91 -19.20
C LYS A 18 9.43 -2.41 -18.87
N ARG A 19 9.21 -3.27 -19.87
CA ARG A 19 9.25 -4.73 -19.71
C ARG A 19 10.67 -5.23 -19.41
N GLU A 20 11.69 -4.74 -20.12
CA GLU A 20 13.08 -5.09 -19.88
C GLU A 20 13.56 -4.67 -18.49
N ARG A 21 13.19 -3.46 -18.05
CA ARG A 21 13.46 -2.99 -16.68
C ARG A 21 12.85 -3.93 -15.63
N ARG A 22 11.61 -4.36 -15.82
CA ARG A 22 10.96 -5.34 -14.90
C ARG A 22 11.63 -6.71 -14.88
N LEU A 23 12.23 -7.15 -15.99
CA LEU A 23 12.98 -8.41 -16.03
C LEU A 23 14.30 -8.34 -15.26
N GLN A 24 14.88 -7.16 -15.14
CA GLN A 24 16.12 -6.90 -14.40
C GLN A 24 15.87 -6.43 -12.95
N ALA A 25 14.62 -6.09 -12.62
CA ALA A 25 14.22 -5.64 -11.30
C ALA A 25 14.51 -6.70 -10.23
N PRO A 26 14.82 -6.28 -8.99
CA PRO A 26 14.98 -7.21 -7.88
C PRO A 26 13.67 -7.95 -7.63
N ARG A 27 13.74 -9.21 -7.20
CA ARG A 27 12.54 -10.02 -6.90
C ARG A 27 11.70 -9.43 -5.77
N THR A 28 12.36 -8.78 -4.82
CA THR A 28 11.77 -8.13 -3.65
C THR A 28 12.48 -6.81 -3.38
N VAL A 29 11.84 -5.91 -2.65
CA VAL A 29 12.45 -4.68 -2.14
C VAL A 29 12.41 -4.66 -0.61
N SER A 30 13.40 -4.02 0.02
CA SER A 30 13.42 -3.85 1.47
C SER A 30 12.43 -2.76 1.91
N GLY A 31 11.72 -3.00 3.00
CA GLY A 31 10.73 -2.06 3.53
C GLY A 31 11.35 -0.77 4.06
N LYS A 32 10.51 0.25 4.25
CA LYS A 32 10.86 1.49 4.95
C LYS A 32 9.78 1.84 5.96
N THR A 33 10.17 2.32 7.14
CA THR A 33 9.25 2.87 8.13
C THR A 33 8.36 3.94 7.49
N GLY A 34 7.05 3.81 7.66
CA GLY A 34 6.04 4.67 7.07
C GLY A 34 5.57 4.23 5.69
N ALA A 35 6.05 3.11 5.16
CA ALA A 35 5.57 2.56 3.89
C ALA A 35 4.20 1.90 4.04
N VAL A 36 3.40 2.01 2.98
CA VAL A 36 2.13 1.28 2.89
C VAL A 36 2.40 -0.12 2.37
N VAL A 37 1.86 -1.11 3.07
CA VAL A 37 1.93 -2.52 2.69
C VAL A 37 0.54 -3.09 2.42
N ARG A 38 0.48 -4.09 1.54
CA ARG A 38 -0.74 -4.81 1.15
C ARG A 38 -0.49 -6.31 1.12
N CYS A 39 -1.45 -7.10 1.53
CA CYS A 39 -1.54 -8.52 1.17
C CYS A 39 -2.87 -8.82 0.49
N ASP A 40 -2.85 -9.69 -0.51
CA ASP A 40 -4.05 -10.13 -1.22
C ASP A 40 -4.81 -11.15 -0.36
N LEU A 41 -6.13 -10.98 -0.23
CA LEU A 41 -7.03 -12.01 0.28
C LEU A 41 -7.56 -12.85 -0.89
N ALA A 42 -7.81 -14.14 -0.68
CA ALA A 42 -8.53 -14.94 -1.66
C ALA A 42 -9.92 -14.35 -1.90
N GLY A 43 -10.28 -14.08 -3.16
CA GLY A 43 -11.62 -13.63 -3.53
C GLY A 43 -11.81 -12.11 -3.70
N ALA A 44 -10.77 -11.38 -4.13
CA ALA A 44 -10.82 -9.95 -4.51
C ALA A 44 -10.99 -8.97 -3.34
N LEU A 45 -10.40 -9.30 -2.19
CA LEU A 45 -10.34 -8.40 -1.06
C LEU A 45 -8.87 -8.04 -0.81
N ASP A 46 -8.56 -6.77 -0.61
CA ASP A 46 -7.22 -6.31 -0.27
C ASP A 46 -7.17 -5.99 1.23
N HIS A 47 -6.04 -6.27 1.88
CA HIS A 47 -5.80 -5.81 3.26
C HIS A 47 -4.53 -4.96 3.31
N THR A 48 -4.61 -3.84 4.01
CA THR A 48 -3.54 -2.83 4.03
C THR A 48 -3.12 -2.44 5.44
N GLY A 49 -1.88 -1.97 5.55
CA GLY A 49 -1.29 -1.52 6.81
C GLY A 49 -0.11 -0.57 6.60
N ILE A 50 0.42 -0.06 7.71
CA ILE A 50 1.61 0.79 7.73
C ILE A 50 2.78 0.01 8.33
N LEU A 51 3.86 -0.12 7.57
CA LEU A 51 5.11 -0.67 8.07
C LEU A 51 5.77 0.33 9.03
N VAL A 52 6.08 -0.07 10.24
CA VAL A 52 6.71 0.81 11.25
C VAL A 52 8.11 0.37 11.67
N ASP A 53 8.47 -0.90 11.42
CA ASP A 53 9.79 -1.48 11.66
C ASP A 53 10.02 -2.72 10.77
N ASP A 54 11.18 -3.38 10.88
CA ASP A 54 11.65 -4.47 10.00
C ASP A 54 10.76 -5.72 9.94
N ASP A 55 9.90 -5.96 10.93
CA ASP A 55 8.85 -7.03 10.96
C ASP A 55 7.63 -6.54 11.75
N THR A 56 7.26 -5.27 11.57
CA THR A 56 6.19 -4.67 12.37
C THR A 56 5.30 -3.81 11.52
N ILE A 57 4.05 -4.24 11.41
CA ILE A 57 2.98 -3.56 10.69
C ILE A 57 1.91 -3.14 11.70
N ILE A 58 1.38 -1.94 11.53
CA ILE A 58 0.16 -1.51 12.18
C ILE A 58 -0.99 -1.66 11.21
N GLU A 59 -2.00 -2.44 11.62
CA GLU A 59 -3.21 -2.69 10.85
C GLU A 59 -4.46 -2.32 11.65
N LEU A 60 -5.54 -2.02 10.93
CA LEU A 60 -6.90 -2.11 11.45
C LEU A 60 -7.43 -3.52 11.16
N ASP A 61 -7.70 -4.32 12.18
CA ASP A 61 -8.13 -5.70 12.01
C ASP A 61 -9.64 -5.84 11.75
N GLY A 62 -10.07 -7.08 11.47
CA GLY A 62 -11.48 -7.41 11.21
C GLY A 62 -12.41 -7.28 12.43
N THR A 63 -11.91 -6.93 13.61
CA THR A 63 -12.74 -6.59 14.78
C THR A 63 -12.89 -5.07 14.94
N GLY A 64 -12.18 -4.29 14.13
CA GLY A 64 -12.10 -2.84 14.24
C GLY A 64 -11.03 -2.38 15.23
N LEU A 65 -10.14 -3.26 15.69
CA LEU A 65 -9.02 -2.92 16.57
C LEU A 65 -7.79 -2.54 15.74
N ILE A 66 -7.16 -1.43 16.11
CA ILE A 66 -5.87 -1.03 15.55
C ILE A 66 -4.78 -1.69 16.38
N ARG A 67 -3.99 -2.56 15.76
CA ARG A 67 -3.03 -3.41 16.47
C ARG A 67 -1.70 -3.51 15.73
N ILE A 68 -0.70 -3.94 16.48
CA ILE A 68 0.64 -4.26 15.98
C ILE A 68 0.66 -5.75 15.60
N VAL A 69 1.18 -6.06 14.42
CA VAL A 69 1.33 -7.42 13.92
C VAL A 69 2.69 -7.61 13.23
N THR A 70 3.21 -8.83 13.28
CA THR A 70 4.33 -9.30 12.45
C THR A 70 3.88 -9.53 11.00
N TYR A 71 4.81 -9.76 10.08
CA TYR A 71 4.49 -10.19 8.71
C TYR A 71 3.67 -11.47 8.67
N ALA A 72 4.02 -12.44 9.52
CA ALA A 72 3.31 -13.71 9.60
C ALA A 72 1.85 -13.51 10.04
N GLU A 73 1.61 -12.69 11.05
CA GLU A 73 0.27 -12.35 11.53
C GLU A 73 -0.51 -11.52 10.50
N PHE A 74 0.15 -10.58 9.83
CA PHE A 74 -0.46 -9.80 8.74
C PHE A 74 -0.95 -10.70 7.60
N LEU A 75 -0.23 -11.78 7.28
CA LEU A 75 -0.65 -12.77 6.28
C LEU A 75 -1.69 -13.77 6.78
N MET A 76 -1.75 -14.09 8.07
CA MET A 76 -2.53 -15.22 8.60
C MET A 76 -3.75 -14.85 9.45
N SER A 77 -3.97 -13.57 9.76
CA SER A 77 -4.93 -13.18 10.81
C SER A 77 -6.43 -13.31 10.45
N SER A 78 -6.77 -13.89 9.30
CA SER A 78 -8.16 -14.20 8.93
C SER A 78 -8.20 -15.46 8.06
N VAL A 79 -9.29 -16.24 8.18
CA VAL A 79 -9.54 -17.46 7.38
C VAL A 79 -9.56 -17.17 5.87
N TYR A 80 -9.76 -15.90 5.48
CA TYR A 80 -9.77 -15.42 4.10
C TYR A 80 -8.41 -14.89 3.60
N ARG A 81 -7.41 -14.73 4.48
CA ARG A 81 -6.05 -14.37 4.07
C ARG A 81 -5.32 -15.65 3.67
N SER A 82 -5.23 -15.90 2.37
CA SER A 82 -4.39 -16.95 1.78
C SER A 82 -3.15 -16.35 1.09
N GLY A 83 -2.85 -15.09 1.37
CA GLY A 83 -1.79 -14.35 0.70
C GLY A 83 -0.44 -15.04 0.89
N GLU A 84 0.27 -15.28 -0.20
CA GLU A 84 1.62 -15.88 -0.17
C GLU A 84 2.71 -14.81 0.00
N ALA A 85 2.38 -13.53 -0.17
CA ALA A 85 3.33 -12.44 -0.14
C ALA A 85 2.71 -11.12 0.37
N ILE A 86 3.55 -10.31 1.00
CA ILE A 86 3.27 -8.90 1.27
C ILE A 86 3.87 -8.08 0.12
N THR A 87 3.14 -7.09 -0.36
CA THR A 87 3.64 -6.10 -1.32
C THR A 87 3.71 -4.72 -0.67
N VAL A 88 4.60 -3.87 -1.16
CA VAL A 88 4.82 -2.51 -0.66
C VAL A 88 4.66 -1.50 -1.80
N ALA A 89 4.11 -0.33 -1.47
CA ALA A 89 3.93 0.77 -2.42
C ALA A 89 5.28 1.38 -2.82
N CYS A 90 5.53 1.45 -4.13
CA CYS A 90 6.74 1.99 -4.74
C CYS A 90 6.42 2.99 -5.84
N ASP A 91 7.41 3.79 -6.24
CA ASP A 91 7.38 4.53 -7.50
C ASP A 91 7.73 3.64 -8.72
N ASP A 92 7.78 4.26 -9.90
CA ASP A 92 8.10 3.57 -11.16
C ASP A 92 9.53 2.99 -11.21
N ASP A 93 10.43 3.48 -10.36
CA ASP A 93 11.83 3.03 -10.23
C ASP A 93 12.01 2.02 -9.09
N LEU A 94 10.90 1.52 -8.50
CA LEU A 94 10.86 0.62 -7.36
C LEU A 94 11.45 1.20 -6.06
N ALA A 95 11.51 2.53 -5.94
CA ALA A 95 11.80 3.16 -4.67
C ALA A 95 10.55 3.12 -3.79
N VAL A 96 10.70 2.56 -2.57
CA VAL A 96 9.60 2.48 -1.60
C VAL A 96 9.12 3.87 -1.21
N LEU A 97 7.80 4.07 -1.34
CA LEU A 97 7.08 5.27 -0.91
C LEU A 97 6.78 5.17 0.58
N SER A 98 7.27 6.13 1.37
CA SER A 98 7.18 6.09 2.82
C SER A 98 7.11 7.49 3.44
N ASP A 99 6.33 7.64 4.51
CA ASP A 99 6.27 8.86 5.33
C ASP A 99 6.40 8.53 6.82
N LEU A 100 7.44 9.05 7.48
CA LEU A 100 7.66 8.86 8.91
C LEU A 100 6.53 9.47 9.76
N ALA A 101 5.87 10.52 9.27
CA ALA A 101 4.70 11.07 9.96
C ALA A 101 3.52 10.10 9.89
N ALA A 102 3.40 9.31 8.82
CA ALA A 102 2.39 8.26 8.71
C ALA A 102 2.63 7.12 9.70
N ALA A 103 3.88 6.65 9.82
CA ALA A 103 4.25 5.70 10.87
C ALA A 103 3.92 6.23 12.27
N SER A 104 4.28 7.49 12.55
CA SER A 104 4.02 8.13 13.84
C SER A 104 2.51 8.20 14.15
N ARG A 105 1.69 8.56 13.15
CA ARG A 105 0.23 8.58 13.28
C ARG A 105 -0.35 7.19 13.51
N ALA A 106 0.13 6.17 12.79
CA ALA A 106 -0.29 4.78 12.99
C ALA A 106 0.00 4.30 14.43
N ILE A 107 1.21 4.55 14.93
CA ILE A 107 1.63 4.20 16.31
C ILE A 107 0.71 4.84 17.35
N ASN A 108 0.36 6.12 17.17
CA ASN A 108 -0.52 6.85 18.08
C ASN A 108 -1.99 6.36 18.11
N PHE A 109 -2.35 5.45 17.21
CA PHE A 109 -3.67 4.85 17.13
C PHE A 109 -3.73 3.40 17.61
N VAL A 110 -2.60 2.76 17.92
CA VAL A 110 -2.56 1.41 18.49
C VAL A 110 -3.42 1.32 19.74
N GLY A 111 -4.24 0.27 19.83
CA GLY A 111 -5.17 0.02 20.93
C GLY A 111 -6.50 0.76 20.83
N LYS A 112 -6.68 1.67 19.85
CA LYS A 112 -7.98 2.29 19.58
C LYS A 112 -8.84 1.38 18.72
N SER A 113 -10.16 1.51 18.88
CA SER A 113 -11.14 0.81 18.05
C SER A 113 -11.99 1.79 17.25
N ARG A 114 -12.43 1.39 16.06
CA ARG A 114 -13.39 2.16 15.25
C ARG A 114 -14.78 1.52 15.23
N THR A 115 -15.81 2.36 15.29
CA THR A 115 -17.22 1.94 15.31
C THR A 115 -17.69 1.59 13.89
N TYR A 116 -18.47 0.53 13.82
CA TYR A 116 -18.63 -0.41 12.70
C TYR A 116 -19.50 0.07 11.52
N HIS A 117 -19.03 -0.08 10.28
CA HIS A 117 -19.77 -0.52 9.07
C HIS A 117 -18.74 -1.04 8.04
N LEU A 118 -18.81 -2.34 7.69
CA LEU A 118 -18.00 -3.09 6.71
C LEU A 118 -16.46 -3.03 6.91
N LEU A 119 -15.89 -4.19 7.24
CA LEU A 119 -14.59 -4.35 7.91
C LEU A 119 -13.35 -4.20 7.02
N LEU A 120 -13.49 -4.37 5.71
CA LEU A 120 -12.38 -4.26 4.75
C LEU A 120 -12.25 -2.83 4.24
N ASP A 121 -13.37 -2.13 4.14
CA ASP A 121 -13.45 -0.75 3.70
C ASP A 121 -12.60 0.19 4.59
N ASN A 122 -12.60 -0.04 5.89
CA ASN A 122 -11.99 0.90 6.82
C ASN A 122 -10.47 0.73 6.97
N CYS A 123 -9.86 -0.37 6.48
CA CYS A 123 -8.40 -0.51 6.53
C CYS A 123 -7.72 0.52 5.61
N HIS A 124 -8.28 0.71 4.42
CA HIS A 124 -7.85 1.73 3.47
C HIS A 124 -8.07 3.14 4.02
N GLN A 125 -9.24 3.39 4.64
CA GLN A 125 -9.53 4.66 5.29
C GLN A 125 -8.51 4.98 6.39
N PHE A 126 -8.16 3.97 7.21
CA PHE A 126 -7.16 4.11 8.26
C PHE A 126 -5.77 4.42 7.69
N VAL A 127 -5.33 3.71 6.65
CA VAL A 127 -4.05 3.97 5.97
C VAL A 127 -4.03 5.37 5.36
N SER A 128 -5.09 5.77 4.64
CA SER A 128 -5.22 7.14 4.12
C SER A 128 -5.17 8.18 5.22
N GLY A 129 -5.83 7.95 6.35
CA GLY A 129 -5.75 8.84 7.51
C GLY A 129 -4.36 8.87 8.14
N CYS A 130 -3.64 7.75 8.10
CA CYS A 130 -2.22 7.73 8.44
C CYS A 130 -1.40 8.55 7.45
N ILE A 131 -1.74 8.65 6.17
CA ILE A 131 -0.96 9.48 5.21
C ILE A 131 -1.32 10.96 5.32
N THR A 132 -2.61 11.29 5.44
CA THR A 132 -3.12 12.66 5.32
C THR A 132 -3.26 13.36 6.68
N GLY A 133 -3.36 12.61 7.76
CA GLY A 133 -3.79 13.10 9.07
C GLY A 133 -5.31 13.27 9.22
N ASP A 134 -6.08 13.06 8.15
CA ASP A 134 -7.54 13.08 8.17
C ASP A 134 -8.08 11.66 8.28
N PHE A 135 -8.51 11.31 9.49
CA PHE A 135 -8.98 9.98 9.82
C PHE A 135 -10.47 9.75 9.56
N GLU A 136 -11.20 10.78 9.12
CA GLU A 136 -12.61 10.71 8.78
C GLU A 136 -12.83 10.82 7.25
N ASN A 137 -11.77 10.59 6.47
CA ASN A 137 -11.78 10.56 5.00
C ASN A 137 -12.72 9.46 4.45
N ASP A 138 -13.03 9.52 3.14
CA ASP A 138 -13.93 8.58 2.46
C ASP A 138 -13.20 7.44 1.72
N ASP A 139 -11.89 7.22 1.96
CA ASP A 139 -11.05 6.28 1.20
C ASP A 139 -11.28 4.83 1.62
N LYS A 140 -12.52 4.38 1.45
CA LYS A 140 -12.95 3.03 1.78
C LYS A 140 -12.56 1.98 0.76
N LEU A 141 -12.21 2.42 -0.45
CA LEU A 141 -11.80 1.54 -1.54
C LEU A 141 -10.28 1.59 -1.68
N PHE A 142 -9.68 0.45 -2.01
CA PHE A 142 -8.26 0.35 -2.32
C PHE A 142 -7.82 1.40 -3.35
N SER A 143 -8.61 1.63 -4.40
CA SER A 143 -8.32 2.61 -5.45
C SER A 143 -8.29 4.06 -4.95
N LEU A 144 -9.10 4.40 -3.93
CA LEU A 144 -9.09 5.73 -3.34
C LEU A 144 -7.83 5.92 -2.48
N MET A 145 -7.47 4.92 -1.68
CA MET A 145 -6.21 4.94 -0.93
C MET A 145 -4.99 4.97 -1.86
N GLU A 146 -5.01 4.23 -2.97
CA GLU A 146 -3.94 4.27 -3.98
C GLU A 146 -3.82 5.66 -4.62
N LEU A 147 -4.94 6.34 -4.89
CA LEU A 147 -4.93 7.73 -5.33
C LEU A 147 -4.31 8.64 -4.26
N THR A 148 -4.69 8.49 -2.99
CA THR A 148 -4.10 9.24 -1.87
C THR A 148 -2.58 9.04 -1.78
N ILE A 149 -2.07 7.81 -1.94
CA ILE A 149 -0.63 7.52 -2.00
C ILE A 149 0.01 8.25 -3.19
N SER A 150 -0.60 8.16 -4.38
CA SER A 150 -0.13 8.84 -5.60
C SER A 150 0.02 10.35 -5.37
N GLU A 151 -1.04 10.99 -4.85
CA GLU A 151 -1.08 12.44 -4.63
C GLU A 151 -0.10 12.89 -3.54
N ARG A 152 -0.03 12.17 -2.42
CA ARG A 152 0.70 12.61 -1.22
C ARG A 152 2.15 12.17 -1.19
N LEU A 153 2.46 11.00 -1.75
CA LEU A 153 3.77 10.38 -1.64
C LEU A 153 4.51 10.24 -2.98
N ASN A 154 3.79 10.29 -4.11
CA ASN A 154 4.38 10.01 -5.42
C ASN A 154 4.19 11.13 -6.47
N ASN A 155 3.91 12.37 -6.05
CA ASN A 155 3.74 13.52 -6.94
C ASN A 155 2.73 13.26 -8.09
N HIS A 156 1.59 12.67 -7.77
CA HIS A 156 0.52 12.30 -8.70
C HIS A 156 0.90 11.23 -9.75
N LYS A 157 2.01 10.51 -9.56
CA LYS A 157 2.41 9.39 -10.43
C LYS A 157 1.80 8.06 -9.98
N PRO A 158 1.57 7.10 -10.91
CA PRO A 158 1.04 5.78 -10.57
C PRO A 158 1.86 5.07 -9.48
N VAL A 159 1.17 4.37 -8.59
CA VAL A 159 1.80 3.52 -7.56
C VAL A 159 2.12 2.16 -8.17
N VAL A 160 3.30 1.64 -7.86
CA VAL A 160 3.71 0.27 -8.21
C VAL A 160 3.71 -0.57 -6.95
N TRP A 161 2.95 -1.66 -6.93
CA TRP A 161 3.00 -2.65 -5.84
C TRP A 161 4.04 -3.71 -6.17
N TRP A 162 5.02 -3.88 -5.29
CA TRP A 162 6.14 -4.81 -5.48
C TRP A 162 6.32 -5.73 -4.28
N PRO A 163 6.75 -6.99 -4.44
CA PRO A 163 6.98 -7.89 -3.31
C PRO A 163 7.94 -7.30 -2.27
N LEU A 164 7.51 -7.32 -1.02
CA LEU A 164 8.32 -6.93 0.14
C LEU A 164 9.27 -8.07 0.49
N GLN A 165 10.49 -7.73 0.87
CA GLN A 165 11.43 -8.66 1.48
C GLN A 165 11.02 -8.90 2.95
N ILE A 166 10.51 -10.11 3.23
CA ILE A 166 10.06 -10.57 4.56
C ILE A 166 10.92 -11.72 5.08
#